data_AF-A0A8B3F8F6-F1
#
_entry.id   AF-A0A8B3F8F6-F1
#
_cell.length_a   1.000
_cell.length_b   1.000
_cell.length_c   1.000
_cell.angle_alpha   90.00
_cell.angle_beta   90.00
_cell.angle_gamma   90.00
#
_symmetry.space_group_name_H-M   'P 1'
#
loop_
_entity.id
_entity.type
_entity.pdbx_description
1 polymer ?
#
loop_
_entity_poly.entity_id
_entity_poly.type
_entity_poly.pdbx_seq_one_letter_code
_entity_poly.pdbx_strand_id
1 'polypeptide(L)'
;MGLHVHNLGNLPNTVDGRDYFIYVLDYGWKEPLTDTLIANFTNMARKASESRSMVIAGIDPIHFANDVFSWHSINGENGESILPAIMISTLTPAYFHENNHNQRRAEEIDDKLILIPLRPVCETTDDVIKLINSIFNDIKQKKALTGFEVVKTLKKGHGRRFADALILEPNFSGIGINIKKLFNWGK
;
A
#
# COMPACT_ATOMS: atom_id res chain seq x y z
N MET A 1 -8.44 -7.05 10.41
CA MET A 1 -8.44 -8.41 9.85
C MET A 1 -7.20 -8.54 9.01
N GLY A 2 -6.62 -9.74 8.94
CA GLY A 2 -5.46 -10.02 8.10
C GLY A 2 -5.77 -11.15 7.13
N LEU A 3 -5.24 -11.04 5.93
CA LEU A 3 -5.40 -12.01 4.87
C LEU A 3 -4.02 -12.34 4.29
N HIS A 4 -3.58 -13.58 4.46
CA HIS A 4 -2.31 -14.06 3.91
C HIS A 4 -2.62 -15.01 2.76
N VAL A 5 -2.26 -14.60 1.54
CA VAL A 5 -2.74 -15.24 0.32
C VAL A 5 -1.61 -15.66 -0.59
N HIS A 6 -1.79 -16.77 -1.29
CA HIS A 6 -0.83 -17.18 -2.31
C HIS A 6 -0.90 -16.30 -3.57
N ASN A 7 -2.10 -15.87 -3.95
CA ASN A 7 -2.37 -14.98 -5.09
C ASN A 7 -3.70 -14.24 -4.86
N LEU A 8 -3.97 -13.21 -5.67
CA LEU A 8 -5.22 -12.45 -5.56
C LEU A 8 -6.43 -13.18 -6.19
N GLY A 9 -6.19 -14.18 -7.05
CA GLY A 9 -7.23 -14.82 -7.86
C GLY A 9 -8.21 -15.72 -7.11
N ASN A 10 -7.85 -16.15 -5.91
CA ASN A 10 -8.70 -17.04 -5.10
C ASN A 10 -9.52 -16.31 -4.03
N LEU A 11 -9.56 -14.97 -4.07
CA LEU A 11 -10.26 -14.19 -3.05
C LEU A 11 -11.74 -13.99 -3.42
N PRO A 12 -12.67 -14.31 -2.51
CA PRO A 12 -14.09 -14.09 -2.78
C PRO A 12 -14.34 -12.59 -2.93
N ASN A 13 -14.95 -12.20 -4.05
CA ASN A 13 -15.31 -10.82 -4.35
C ASN A 13 -16.44 -10.39 -3.39
N THR A 14 -16.03 -9.90 -2.23
CA THR A 14 -16.94 -9.55 -1.13
C THR A 14 -16.84 -8.06 -0.86
N VAL A 15 -17.99 -7.39 -0.92
CA VAL A 15 -18.14 -6.03 -0.40
C VAL A 15 -18.16 -6.13 1.12
N ASP A 16 -16.97 -6.15 1.75
CA ASP A 16 -16.77 -6.35 3.20
C ASP A 16 -16.96 -5.05 4.03
N GLY A 17 -17.40 -3.95 3.41
CA GLY A 17 -17.65 -2.67 4.11
C GLY A 17 -16.40 -2.01 4.72
N ARG A 18 -15.20 -2.42 4.28
CA ARG A 18 -13.90 -1.85 4.69
C ARG A 18 -13.64 -0.52 3.97
N ASP A 19 -13.01 0.40 4.69
CA ASP A 19 -12.55 1.70 4.18
C ASP A 19 -11.19 1.59 3.47
N TYR A 20 -10.27 0.79 4.01
CA TYR A 20 -8.89 0.76 3.54
C TYR A 20 -8.32 -0.65 3.47
N PHE A 21 -7.56 -0.90 2.42
CA PHE A 21 -6.78 -2.11 2.19
C PHE A 21 -5.30 -1.76 2.26
N ILE A 22 -4.58 -2.45 3.15
CA ILE A 22 -3.15 -2.27 3.41
C ILE A 22 -2.43 -3.47 2.83
N TYR A 23 -1.68 -3.26 1.76
CA TYR A 23 -0.90 -4.29 1.10
C TYR A 23 0.55 -4.25 1.59
N VAL A 24 1.05 -5.40 2.03
CA VAL A 24 2.45 -5.61 2.43
C VAL A 24 3.22 -6.10 1.22
N LEU A 25 4.19 -5.31 0.77
CA LEU A 25 4.85 -5.50 -0.52
C LEU A 25 6.35 -5.64 -0.26
N ASP A 26 6.70 -6.82 0.21
CA ASP A 26 8.04 -7.21 0.66
C ASP A 26 8.93 -7.73 -0.50
N TYR A 27 8.32 -8.17 -1.60
CA TYR A 27 9.00 -8.65 -2.82
C TYR A 27 10.07 -9.73 -2.56
N GLY A 28 9.97 -10.44 -1.44
CA GLY A 28 10.88 -11.50 -1.05
C GLY A 28 12.24 -11.00 -0.54
N TRP A 29 12.39 -9.70 -0.28
CA TRP A 29 13.66 -9.12 0.12
C TRP A 29 14.07 -9.62 1.51
N LYS A 30 15.28 -10.14 1.60
CA LYS A 30 15.86 -10.66 2.85
C LYS A 30 16.72 -9.58 3.49
N GLU A 31 16.06 -8.65 4.15
CA GLU A 31 16.69 -7.57 4.89
C GLU A 31 15.97 -7.32 6.23
N PRO A 32 16.65 -6.80 7.26
CA PRO A 32 16.08 -6.69 8.61
C PRO A 32 14.77 -5.89 8.69
N LEU A 33 14.61 -4.86 7.86
CA LEU A 33 13.40 -4.03 7.82
C LEU A 33 12.20 -4.84 7.31
N THR A 34 12.41 -5.59 6.21
CA THR A 34 11.40 -6.46 5.61
C THR A 34 11.01 -7.60 6.53
N ASP A 35 11.99 -8.27 7.15
CA ASP A 35 11.73 -9.35 8.09
C ASP A 35 10.91 -8.84 9.29
N THR A 36 11.20 -7.62 9.76
CA THR A 36 10.43 -6.98 10.83
C THR A 36 9.00 -6.65 10.42
N LEU A 37 8.80 -6.16 9.18
CA LEU A 37 7.48 -5.89 8.63
C LEU A 37 6.63 -7.17 8.58
N ILE A 38 7.19 -8.26 8.05
CA ILE A 38 6.52 -9.55 7.92
C ILE A 38 6.23 -10.16 9.30
N ALA A 39 7.21 -10.14 10.21
CA ALA A 39 7.04 -10.66 11.57
C ALA A 39 5.93 -9.94 12.34
N ASN A 40 5.64 -8.68 11.99
CA ASN A 40 4.56 -7.90 12.58
C ASN A 40 3.19 -8.12 11.92
N PHE A 41 3.06 -8.98 10.91
CA PHE A 41 1.79 -9.18 10.19
C PHE A 41 0.61 -9.49 11.12
N THR A 42 0.79 -10.39 12.10
CA THR A 42 -0.26 -10.71 13.07
C THR A 42 -0.71 -9.49 13.88
N ASN A 43 0.23 -8.64 14.28
CA ASN A 43 -0.07 -7.39 14.99
C ASN A 43 -0.78 -6.39 14.07
N MET A 44 -0.37 -6.27 12.81
CA MET A 44 -1.04 -5.45 11.81
C MET A 44 -2.49 -5.93 11.58
N ALA A 45 -2.69 -7.24 11.42
CA ALA A 45 -4.00 -7.85 11.24
C ALA A 45 -4.95 -7.56 12.42
N ARG A 46 -4.44 -7.64 13.66
CA ARG A 46 -5.16 -7.28 14.89
C ARG A 46 -5.53 -5.80 14.91
N LYS A 47 -4.58 -4.90 14.65
CA LYS A 47 -4.85 -3.45 14.58
C LYS A 47 -5.88 -3.11 13.50
N ALA A 48 -5.77 -3.76 12.34
CA ALA A 48 -6.73 -3.58 11.28
C ALA A 48 -8.15 -4.04 11.68
N SER A 49 -8.30 -5.08 12.52
CA SER A 49 -9.64 -5.51 12.98
C SER A 49 -10.29 -4.54 13.94
N GLU A 50 -9.50 -3.70 14.61
CA GLU A 50 -10.01 -2.60 15.44
C GLU A 50 -10.44 -1.37 14.62
N SER A 51 -10.38 -1.47 13.29
CA SER A 51 -10.80 -0.43 12.36
C SER A 51 -11.53 -1.05 11.16
N ARG A 52 -12.05 -0.22 10.26
CA ARG A 52 -12.62 -0.71 8.99
C ARG A 52 -11.50 -0.95 7.96
N SER A 53 -10.44 -1.67 8.32
CA SER A 53 -9.34 -1.92 7.41
C SER A 53 -8.91 -3.40 7.35
N MET A 54 -8.17 -3.75 6.32
CA MET A 54 -7.69 -5.10 6.06
C MET A 54 -6.22 -5.07 5.66
N VAL A 55 -5.42 -5.96 6.24
CA VAL A 55 -4.00 -6.15 5.87
C VAL A 55 -3.87 -7.38 5.01
N ILE A 56 -3.11 -7.25 3.92
CA ILE A 56 -3.00 -8.29 2.90
C ILE A 56 -1.53 -8.50 2.59
N ALA A 57 -1.07 -9.74 2.66
CA ALA A 57 0.29 -10.13 2.35
C ALA A 57 0.31 -11.38 1.47
N GLY A 58 1.40 -11.54 0.73
CA GLY A 58 1.70 -12.71 -0.08
C GLY A 58 2.33 -13.84 0.72
N ILE A 59 1.88 -15.08 0.51
CA ILE A 59 2.63 -16.28 0.91
C ILE A 59 3.83 -16.44 -0.03
N ASP A 60 3.62 -16.17 -1.32
CA ASP A 60 4.68 -15.93 -2.29
C ASP A 60 4.84 -14.42 -2.49
N PRO A 61 5.86 -13.80 -1.88
CA PRO A 61 6.07 -12.36 -1.92
C PRO A 61 6.17 -11.77 -3.32
N ILE A 62 6.86 -12.46 -4.22
CA ILE A 62 7.17 -11.95 -5.55
C ILE A 62 5.93 -12.08 -6.42
N HIS A 63 5.28 -13.24 -6.42
CA HIS A 63 4.04 -13.43 -7.19
C HIS A 63 2.90 -12.57 -6.66
N PHE A 64 2.74 -12.43 -5.36
CA PHE A 64 1.73 -11.55 -4.78
C PHE A 64 2.00 -10.08 -5.10
N ALA A 65 3.23 -9.62 -4.90
CA ALA A 65 3.57 -8.24 -5.23
C ALA A 65 3.39 -7.99 -6.73
N ASN A 66 3.70 -8.96 -7.58
CA ASN A 66 3.36 -8.89 -9.00
C ASN A 66 1.83 -8.95 -9.23
N ASP A 67 1.03 -9.68 -8.47
CA ASP A 67 -0.43 -9.61 -8.66
C ASP A 67 -1.01 -8.24 -8.31
N VAL A 68 -0.43 -7.59 -7.29
CA VAL A 68 -0.79 -6.22 -6.90
C VAL A 68 -0.16 -5.18 -7.87
N PHE A 69 1.02 -5.47 -8.45
CA PHE A 69 1.86 -4.52 -9.19
C PHE A 69 2.33 -4.93 -10.60
N SER A 70 1.74 -5.94 -11.24
CA SER A 70 2.00 -6.38 -12.63
C SER A 70 1.37 -5.41 -13.65
N TRP A 71 1.53 -4.13 -13.38
CA TRP A 71 1.28 -3.02 -14.29
C TRP A 71 2.59 -2.51 -14.93
N HIS A 72 3.64 -3.34 -14.83
CA HIS A 72 4.93 -3.35 -15.54
C HIS A 72 5.93 -2.21 -15.25
N SER A 73 5.61 -1.35 -14.29
CA SER A 73 6.51 -0.42 -13.59
C SER A 73 5.60 0.26 -12.58
N ILE A 74 6.05 0.56 -11.36
CA ILE A 74 5.17 1.10 -10.31
C ILE A 74 4.60 2.43 -10.81
N ASN A 75 3.45 2.39 -11.46
CA ASN A 75 2.92 3.51 -12.22
C ASN A 75 4.03 4.23 -13.05
N GLY A 76 4.84 3.49 -13.82
CA GLY A 76 5.98 4.05 -14.56
C GLY A 76 7.32 4.13 -13.82
N GLU A 77 7.41 3.74 -12.55
CA GLU A 77 8.61 3.84 -11.71
C GLU A 77 9.37 2.51 -11.55
N ASN A 78 10.68 2.60 -11.23
CA ASN A 78 11.50 1.41 -10.96
C ASN A 78 11.10 0.76 -9.62
N GLY A 79 10.65 -0.50 -9.68
CA GLY A 79 10.27 -1.32 -8.55
C GLY A 79 11.28 -1.34 -7.41
N GLU A 80 12.56 -1.42 -7.74
CA GLU A 80 13.66 -1.49 -6.76
C GLU A 80 13.85 -0.21 -5.94
N SER A 81 13.37 0.94 -6.46
CA SER A 81 13.49 2.23 -5.76
C SER A 81 12.38 2.48 -4.73
N ILE A 82 11.29 1.70 -4.79
CA ILE A 82 10.09 1.91 -3.97
C ILE A 82 9.86 0.72 -3.04
N LEU A 83 10.27 -0.48 -3.44
CA LEU A 83 10.12 -1.68 -2.61
C LEU A 83 11.29 -1.80 -1.62
N PRO A 84 11.08 -2.43 -0.46
CA PRO A 84 9.79 -2.93 0.04
C PRO A 84 8.91 -1.78 0.51
N ALA A 85 7.59 -1.94 0.45
CA ALA A 85 6.64 -0.87 0.75
C ALA A 85 5.39 -1.34 1.51
N ILE A 86 4.75 -0.40 2.20
CA ILE A 86 3.35 -0.51 2.60
C ILE A 86 2.53 0.31 1.62
N MET A 87 1.55 -0.31 0.97
CA MET A 87 0.58 0.40 0.14
C MET A 87 -0.76 0.49 0.85
N ILE A 88 -1.37 1.67 0.83
CA ILE A 88 -2.72 1.90 1.34
C ILE A 88 -3.61 2.31 0.16
N SER A 89 -4.73 1.63 -0.01
CA SER A 89 -5.69 1.86 -1.10
C SER A 89 -7.13 1.68 -0.62
N THR A 90 -8.08 2.21 -1.38
CA THR A 90 -9.50 1.86 -1.28
C THR A 90 -9.89 0.71 -2.22
N LEU A 91 -8.99 0.28 -3.10
CA LEU A 91 -9.18 -0.85 -4.01
C LEU A 91 -9.12 -2.18 -3.28
N THR A 92 -10.00 -3.09 -3.68
CA THR A 92 -10.05 -4.46 -3.17
C THR A 92 -9.02 -5.34 -3.89
N PRO A 93 -8.63 -6.49 -3.29
CA PRO A 93 -7.87 -7.53 -3.99
C PRO A 93 -8.48 -7.98 -5.32
N ALA A 94 -9.81 -8.12 -5.37
CA ALA A 94 -10.54 -8.54 -6.56
C ALA A 94 -10.32 -7.55 -7.72
N TYR A 95 -10.27 -6.24 -7.41
CA TYR A 95 -9.98 -5.22 -8.41
C TYR A 95 -8.62 -5.46 -9.09
N PHE A 96 -7.57 -5.68 -8.30
CA PHE A 96 -6.23 -5.95 -8.87
C PHE A 96 -6.22 -7.24 -9.69
N HIS A 97 -6.87 -8.30 -9.22
CA HIS A 97 -6.94 -9.57 -9.95
C HIS A 97 -7.63 -9.44 -11.32
N GLU A 98 -8.82 -8.83 -11.34
CA GLU A 98 -9.64 -8.69 -12.55
C GLU A 98 -8.94 -7.83 -13.62
N ASN A 99 -8.13 -6.86 -13.19
CA ASN A 99 -7.49 -5.91 -14.08
C ASN A 99 -6.03 -6.27 -14.45
N ASN A 100 -5.42 -7.28 -13.81
CA ASN A 100 -4.04 -7.69 -14.09
C ASN A 100 -3.86 -8.35 -15.49
N HIS A 101 -4.93 -8.95 -16.04
CA HIS A 101 -4.84 -9.75 -17.27
C HIS A 101 -5.15 -8.99 -18.57
N ASN A 102 -5.68 -7.76 -18.50
CA ASN A 102 -6.05 -6.98 -19.67
C ASN A 102 -4.85 -6.16 -20.21
N GLN A 103 -3.87 -6.86 -20.79
CA GLN A 103 -2.68 -6.28 -21.45
C GLN A 103 -2.98 -5.25 -22.56
N ARG A 104 -4.24 -5.07 -22.99
CA ARG A 104 -4.60 -4.30 -24.20
C ARG A 104 -5.28 -2.96 -23.96
N ARG A 105 -5.67 -2.63 -22.74
CA ARG A 105 -6.12 -1.29 -22.33
C ARG A 105 -6.20 -1.31 -20.82
N ALA A 106 -5.12 -0.90 -20.19
CA ALA A 106 -5.17 -0.41 -18.83
C ALA A 106 -6.07 0.82 -18.84
N GLU A 107 -7.37 0.64 -18.60
CA GLU A 107 -8.28 1.76 -18.38
C GLU A 107 -7.76 2.54 -17.16
N GLU A 108 -7.83 3.87 -17.24
CA GLU A 108 -7.41 4.72 -16.14
C GLU A 108 -8.15 4.33 -14.87
N ILE A 109 -7.40 4.03 -13.82
CA ILE A 109 -7.93 3.70 -12.52
C ILE A 109 -8.34 5.02 -11.87
N ASP A 110 -9.64 5.19 -11.63
CA ASP A 110 -10.15 6.34 -10.87
C ASP A 110 -10.01 6.11 -9.36
N ASP A 111 -8.80 5.73 -8.93
CA ASP A 111 -8.46 5.55 -7.54
C ASP A 111 -7.01 5.99 -7.27
N LYS A 112 -6.72 6.25 -6.00
CA LYS A 112 -5.45 6.76 -5.52
C LYS A 112 -4.71 5.71 -4.72
N LEU A 113 -3.41 5.62 -4.95
CA LEU A 113 -2.54 4.73 -4.21
C LEU A 113 -1.62 5.55 -3.32
N ILE A 114 -1.52 5.18 -2.04
CA ILE A 114 -0.51 5.74 -1.15
C ILE A 114 0.56 4.67 -0.96
N LEU A 115 1.79 5.00 -1.33
CA LEU A 115 2.96 4.13 -1.19
C LEU A 115 3.89 4.72 -0.14
N ILE A 116 4.27 3.89 0.83
CA ILE A 116 5.24 4.22 1.88
C ILE A 116 6.41 3.25 1.74
N PRO A 117 7.48 3.62 1.02
CA PRO A 117 8.69 2.82 0.88
C PRO A 117 9.40 2.68 2.22
N LEU A 118 9.81 1.47 2.62
CA LEU A 118 10.45 1.25 3.92
C LEU A 118 11.85 1.86 3.98
N ARG A 119 12.65 1.71 2.92
CA ARG A 119 14.06 2.15 2.89
C ARG A 119 14.29 3.63 3.21
N PRO A 120 13.58 4.59 2.58
CA PRO A 120 13.73 5.99 2.93
C PRO A 120 12.99 6.37 4.23
N VAL A 121 12.12 5.50 4.75
CA VAL A 121 11.28 5.79 5.94
C VAL A 121 11.85 5.22 7.23
N CYS A 122 12.58 4.11 7.16
CA CYS A 122 13.05 3.35 8.31
C CYS A 122 14.55 3.10 8.20
N GLU A 123 15.30 3.54 9.21
CA GLU A 123 16.73 3.20 9.35
C GLU A 123 16.90 1.92 10.19
N THR A 124 15.97 1.68 11.11
CA THR A 124 16.02 0.56 12.06
C THR A 124 14.74 -0.27 12.06
N THR A 125 14.82 -1.46 12.63
CA THR A 125 13.66 -2.33 12.86
C THR A 125 12.62 -1.68 13.79
N ASP A 126 13.07 -0.87 14.74
CA ASP A 126 12.17 -0.12 15.62
C ASP A 126 11.36 0.93 14.85
N ASP A 127 11.96 1.53 13.83
CA ASP A 127 11.26 2.50 12.98
C ASP A 127 10.16 1.83 12.17
N VAL A 128 10.35 0.58 11.72
CA VAL A 128 9.29 -0.22 11.09
C VAL A 128 8.12 -0.43 12.05
N ILE A 129 8.40 -0.74 13.32
CA ILE A 129 7.36 -0.92 14.34
C ILE A 129 6.63 0.41 14.62
N LYS A 130 7.37 1.52 14.71
CA LYS A 130 6.77 2.87 14.88
C LYS A 130 5.90 3.24 13.68
N LEU A 131 6.38 2.99 12.46
CA LEU A 131 5.66 3.22 11.21
C LEU A 131 4.32 2.48 11.21
N ILE A 132 4.35 1.17 11.47
CA ILE A 132 3.15 0.33 11.56
C ILE A 132 2.18 0.93 12.59
N ASN A 133 2.66 1.24 13.79
CA ASN A 133 1.81 1.79 14.85
C ASN A 133 1.19 3.12 14.44
N SER A 134 1.95 4.02 13.79
CA SER A 134 1.46 5.31 13.32
C SER A 134 0.36 5.15 12.29
N ILE A 135 0.59 4.35 11.23
CA ILE A 135 -0.38 4.11 10.15
C ILE A 135 -1.71 3.62 10.73
N PHE A 136 -1.69 2.58 11.55
CA PHE A 136 -2.93 2.00 12.07
C PHE A 136 -3.62 2.90 13.11
N ASN A 137 -2.86 3.68 13.90
CA ASN A 137 -3.44 4.66 14.81
C ASN A 137 -4.15 5.78 14.05
N ASP A 138 -3.54 6.29 12.98
CA ASP A 138 -4.10 7.36 12.16
C ASP A 138 -5.33 6.87 11.38
N ILE A 139 -5.29 5.66 10.83
CA ILE A 139 -6.46 5.00 10.22
C ILE A 139 -7.60 4.84 11.23
N LYS A 140 -7.32 4.29 12.41
CA LYS A 140 -8.31 4.06 13.48
C LYS A 140 -8.97 5.37 13.93
N GLN A 141 -8.17 6.42 14.10
CA GLN A 141 -8.65 7.73 14.54
C GLN A 141 -9.23 8.58 13.38
N LYS A 142 -9.21 8.07 12.14
CA LYS A 142 -9.60 8.80 10.93
C LYS A 142 -8.84 10.13 10.79
N LYS A 143 -7.61 10.16 11.27
CA LYS A 143 -6.70 11.31 11.25
C LYS A 143 -5.87 11.32 9.98
N ALA A 144 -5.15 12.43 9.80
CA ALA A 144 -4.07 12.49 8.83
C ALA A 144 -2.94 11.53 9.22
N LEU A 145 -2.30 10.90 8.23
CA LEU A 145 -1.01 10.23 8.41
C LEU A 145 0.00 11.29 8.81
N THR A 146 0.36 11.31 10.08
CA THR A 146 1.29 12.31 10.62
C THR A 146 2.74 11.88 10.39
N GLY A 147 3.62 12.87 10.15
CA GLY A 147 5.04 12.61 9.94
C GLY A 147 5.42 12.17 8.53
N PHE A 148 4.53 12.37 7.54
CA PHE A 148 4.81 12.07 6.13
C PHE A 148 4.62 13.30 5.25
N GLU A 149 5.46 13.47 4.25
CA GLU A 149 5.25 14.42 3.15
C GLU A 149 5.13 13.71 1.80
N VAL A 150 4.45 14.36 0.86
CA VAL A 150 4.34 13.85 -0.51
C VAL A 150 5.59 14.27 -1.26
N VAL A 151 6.50 13.32 -1.50
CA VAL A 151 7.70 13.57 -2.29
C VAL A 151 7.48 13.34 -3.78
N LYS A 152 6.48 12.53 -4.14
CA LYS A 152 6.14 12.27 -5.53
C LYS A 152 4.65 12.13 -5.71
N THR A 153 4.10 12.88 -6.66
CA THR A 153 2.74 12.70 -7.18
C THR A 153 2.83 12.15 -8.59
N LEU A 154 2.33 10.94 -8.78
CA LEU A 154 2.21 10.30 -10.08
C LEU A 154 0.76 10.50 -10.54
N LYS A 155 0.56 11.25 -11.62
CA LYS A 155 -0.78 11.46 -12.19
C LYS A 155 -1.08 10.43 -13.28
N LYS A 156 -2.30 9.90 -13.30
CA LYS A 156 -2.79 9.06 -14.39
C LYS A 156 -2.76 9.80 -15.74
N GLY A 157 -2.59 9.07 -16.84
CA GLY A 157 -2.57 9.62 -18.20
C GLY A 157 -1.24 10.29 -18.63
N HIS A 158 -0.24 10.40 -17.74
CA HIS A 158 1.08 10.93 -18.09
C HIS A 158 2.13 9.82 -18.20
N GLY A 159 2.50 9.42 -19.41
CA GLY A 159 3.45 8.32 -19.65
C GLY A 159 2.80 6.94 -19.48
N ARG A 160 3.50 5.97 -18.86
CA ARG A 160 2.96 4.62 -18.56
C ARG A 160 2.17 4.59 -17.23
N ARG A 161 1.50 5.70 -16.88
CA ARG A 161 0.83 5.89 -15.59
C ARG A 161 -0.67 5.64 -15.70
N PHE A 162 -1.18 4.75 -14.87
CA PHE A 162 -2.55 4.23 -14.92
C PHE A 162 -3.41 4.63 -13.72
N ALA A 163 -2.80 5.00 -12.59
CA ALA A 163 -3.51 5.48 -11.40
C ALA A 163 -2.89 6.78 -10.88
N ASP A 164 -3.64 7.54 -10.09
CA ASP A 164 -3.02 8.58 -9.28
C ASP A 164 -2.29 7.91 -8.10
N ALA A 165 -1.02 8.23 -7.86
CA ALA A 165 -0.28 7.66 -6.75
C ALA A 165 0.57 8.71 -6.03
N LEU A 166 0.68 8.55 -4.72
CA LEU A 166 1.49 9.40 -3.86
C LEU A 166 2.55 8.53 -3.21
N ILE A 167 3.81 8.91 -3.40
CA ILE A 167 4.93 8.34 -2.65
C ILE A 167 5.20 9.26 -1.47
N LEU A 168 5.21 8.65 -0.29
CA LEU A 168 5.41 9.35 0.97
C LEU A 168 6.80 9.04 1.53
N GLU A 169 7.44 10.08 2.07
CA GLU A 169 8.66 9.98 2.87
C GLU A 169 8.45 10.67 4.23
N PRO A 170 9.30 10.38 5.24
CA PRO A 170 9.18 11.04 6.53
C PRO A 170 9.35 12.55 6.40
N ASN A 171 8.61 13.31 7.21
CA ASN A 171 8.86 14.73 7.35
C ASN A 171 9.27 15.10 8.77
N PHE A 172 10.18 16.06 8.88
CA PHE A 172 10.63 16.60 10.17
C PHE A 172 9.78 17.79 10.65
N SER A 173 8.83 18.24 9.83
CA SER A 173 7.99 19.41 10.10
C SER A 173 6.72 19.08 10.91
N GLY A 174 6.41 17.80 11.13
CA GLY A 174 5.22 17.36 11.88
C GLY A 174 3.90 17.58 11.13
N ILE A 175 3.94 17.88 9.83
CA ILE A 175 2.75 18.10 9.01
C ILE A 175 2.14 16.73 8.68
N GLY A 176 0.82 16.58 8.86
CA GLY A 176 0.12 15.34 8.53
C GLY A 176 -0.59 15.39 7.19
N ILE A 177 -0.61 14.26 6.49
CA ILE A 177 -1.33 14.08 5.23
C ILE A 177 -2.70 13.45 5.49
N ASN A 178 -3.77 14.18 5.21
CA ASN A 178 -5.12 13.64 5.39
C ASN A 178 -5.48 12.65 4.28
N ILE A 179 -5.43 11.34 4.59
CA ILE A 179 -5.78 10.25 3.66
C ILE A 179 -7.13 10.53 2.97
N LYS A 180 -8.18 10.85 3.72
CA LYS A 180 -9.50 11.14 3.13
C LYS A 180 -9.49 12.31 2.16
N LYS A 181 -8.73 13.38 2.47
CA LYS A 181 -8.59 14.51 1.55
C LYS A 181 -7.82 14.11 0.29
N LEU A 182 -6.80 13.27 0.42
CA LEU A 182 -6.07 12.75 -0.74
C LEU A 182 -7.00 11.98 -1.65
N PHE A 183 -7.73 10.99 -1.12
CA PHE A 183 -8.68 10.19 -1.88
C PHE A 183 -9.79 11.04 -2.54
N ASN A 184 -10.13 12.20 -1.98
CA ASN A 184 -11.12 13.15 -2.54
C ASN A 184 -10.55 14.30 -3.40
N TRP A 185 -9.23 14.43 -3.55
CA TRP A 185 -8.62 15.53 -4.32
C TRP A 185 -8.81 15.38 -5.84
N GLY A 186 -9.54 16.27 -6.51
CA GLY A 186 -9.74 16.20 -7.97
C GLY A 186 -11.12 15.75 -8.43
N LYS A 187 -12.13 15.79 -7.55
CA LYS A 187 -13.52 16.06 -7.99
C LYS A 187 -13.69 17.53 -8.31
#